data_AF-A0A8J8HUF1-F1
#
_entry.id   AF-A0A8J8HUF1-F1
#
_cell.length_a   1.000
_cell.length_b   1.000
_cell.length_c   1.000
_cell.angle_alpha   90.00
_cell.angle_beta   90.00
_cell.angle_gamma   90.00
#
_symmetry.space_group_name_H-M   'P 1'
#
loop_
_entity.id
_entity.type
_entity.pdbx_description
1 polymer ?
#
loop_
_entity_poly.entity_id
_entity_poly.type
_entity_poly.pdbx_seq_one_letter_code
_entity_poly.pdbx_strand_id
1 'polypeptide(L)'
;MSKPLSRLLRREQWAFLARDRSAWGEHLARVRAFLGEGLQAADPSRPVLILGAGPGLEVPWALAPPGTTGWDADPWSRVWTALRHRRWAPWVFADLTGGLAELETTARRAARESWTGRRRDPEVAALRLAGLLPSLQPDPVPLRAWIDAHRPGTILVANVMGQFGVVAERLVEAAFPQPPWEADPERPDPLATALEAWTGRAIRAFLGTLAASGADLWLVHDRAVVFSGGDLDLGPWDGDWCRQLRSPGTPIEASDALAGLEVPPLLTGSRLCLAHRERWLWPVGRGQRHLVEALAFRRPA
;
A
#
# COMPACT_ATOMS: atom_id res chain seq x y z
N MET A 1 7.58 0.26 20.72
CA MET A 1 8.75 0.86 20.06
C MET A 1 8.82 0.25 18.67
N SER A 2 8.67 1.06 17.62
CA SER A 2 8.69 0.61 16.23
C SER A 2 10.08 0.08 15.88
N LYS A 3 10.18 -1.18 15.49
CA LYS A 3 11.43 -1.77 14.98
C LYS A 3 11.69 -1.25 13.56
N PRO A 4 12.96 -1.20 13.10
CA PRO A 4 13.27 -0.74 11.75
C PRO A 4 12.52 -1.56 10.69
N LEU A 5 11.82 -0.85 9.80
CA LEU A 5 10.96 -1.35 8.73
C LEU A 5 11.65 -2.42 7.85
N SER A 6 12.98 -2.29 7.67
CA SER A 6 13.83 -3.18 6.85
C SER A 6 13.90 -4.64 7.34
N ARG A 7 13.80 -4.89 8.67
CA ARG A 7 13.79 -6.26 9.23
C ARG A 7 12.41 -6.90 9.14
N LEU A 8 11.36 -6.08 9.21
CA LEU A 8 9.96 -6.51 9.07
C LEU A 8 9.70 -6.95 7.63
N LEU A 9 10.17 -6.18 6.64
CA LEU A 9 9.96 -6.46 5.23
C LEU A 9 10.68 -7.72 4.73
N ARG A 10 11.91 -8.02 5.22
CA ARG A 10 12.55 -9.31 4.89
C ARG A 10 11.80 -10.50 5.51
N ARG A 11 11.36 -10.40 6.77
CA ARG A 11 10.54 -11.44 7.40
C ARG A 11 9.22 -11.63 6.66
N GLU A 12 8.59 -10.54 6.25
CA GLU A 12 7.35 -10.54 5.49
C GLU A 12 7.51 -11.16 4.10
N GLN A 13 8.60 -10.86 3.39
CA GLN A 13 8.87 -11.45 2.08
C GLN A 13 9.12 -12.96 2.17
N TRP A 14 9.88 -13.42 3.17
CA TRP A 14 10.08 -14.85 3.43
C TRP A 14 8.78 -15.56 3.85
N ALA A 15 7.97 -14.94 4.71
CA ALA A 15 6.66 -15.45 5.10
C ALA A 15 5.70 -15.53 3.91
N PHE A 16 5.69 -14.52 3.04
CA PHE A 16 4.87 -14.50 1.83
C PHE A 16 5.24 -15.62 0.84
N LEU A 17 6.53 -15.92 0.69
CA LEU A 17 7.00 -17.02 -0.16
C LEU A 17 6.73 -18.40 0.47
N ALA A 18 6.76 -18.50 1.80
CA ALA A 18 6.47 -19.72 2.56
C ALA A 18 4.99 -19.85 2.98
N ARG A 19 4.10 -19.01 2.43
CA ARG A 19 2.72 -18.86 2.91
C ARG A 19 1.89 -20.12 2.79
N ASP A 20 0.95 -20.26 3.71
CA ASP A 20 -0.10 -21.27 3.60
C ASP A 20 -1.02 -20.94 2.41
N ARG A 21 -1.05 -21.85 1.42
CA ARG A 21 -1.86 -21.68 0.21
C ARG A 21 -3.36 -21.73 0.48
N SER A 22 -3.80 -22.41 1.55
CA SER A 22 -5.21 -22.49 1.93
C SER A 22 -5.70 -21.16 2.53
N ALA A 23 -4.93 -20.60 3.47
CA ALA A 23 -5.17 -19.27 4.04
C ALA A 23 -5.14 -18.17 2.97
N TRP A 24 -4.28 -18.31 1.95
CA TRP A 24 -4.28 -17.43 0.78
C TRP A 24 -5.59 -17.49 -0.01
N GLY A 25 -6.15 -18.68 -0.19
CA GLY A 25 -7.44 -18.88 -0.86
C GLY A 25 -8.60 -18.20 -0.12
N GLU A 26 -8.67 -18.32 1.20
CA GLU A 26 -9.69 -17.66 2.02
C GLU A 26 -9.55 -16.13 1.95
N HIS A 27 -8.32 -15.62 2.12
CA HIS A 27 -8.06 -14.18 1.99
C HIS A 27 -8.53 -13.65 0.63
N LEU A 28 -8.14 -14.30 -0.48
CA LEU A 28 -8.58 -13.89 -1.82
C LEU A 28 -10.09 -14.01 -2.01
N ALA A 29 -10.75 -15.00 -1.41
CA ALA A 29 -12.21 -15.14 -1.48
C ALA A 29 -12.90 -13.97 -0.78
N ARG A 30 -12.43 -13.56 0.40
CA ARG A 30 -12.96 -12.37 1.10
C ARG A 30 -12.74 -11.09 0.31
N VAL A 31 -11.53 -10.88 -0.22
CA VAL A 31 -11.23 -9.70 -1.05
C VAL A 31 -12.10 -9.67 -2.31
N ARG A 32 -12.27 -10.81 -2.98
CA ARG A 32 -13.13 -10.93 -4.17
C ARG A 32 -14.60 -10.65 -3.84
N ALA A 33 -15.10 -11.15 -2.71
CA ALA A 33 -16.46 -10.87 -2.27
C ALA A 33 -16.65 -9.37 -2.02
N PHE A 34 -15.81 -8.78 -1.18
CA PHE A 34 -15.89 -7.37 -0.81
C PHE A 34 -15.76 -6.42 -2.02
N LEU A 35 -14.73 -6.57 -2.85
CA LEU A 35 -14.57 -5.74 -4.05
C LEU A 35 -15.62 -6.05 -5.13
N GLY A 36 -16.14 -7.29 -5.13
CA GLY A 36 -17.24 -7.72 -6.00
C GLY A 36 -18.55 -6.99 -5.69
N GLU A 37 -18.86 -6.74 -4.42
CA GLU A 37 -19.99 -5.89 -4.01
C GLU A 37 -19.86 -4.48 -4.60
N GLY A 38 -18.65 -3.91 -4.58
CA GLY A 38 -18.38 -2.62 -5.20
C GLY A 38 -18.59 -2.58 -6.72
N LEU A 39 -18.25 -3.68 -7.41
CA LEU A 39 -18.54 -3.82 -8.84
C LEU A 39 -20.04 -3.95 -9.10
N GLN A 40 -20.77 -4.72 -8.30
CA GLN A 40 -22.22 -4.90 -8.43
C GLN A 40 -22.98 -3.60 -8.17
N ALA A 41 -22.50 -2.78 -7.24
CA ALA A 41 -23.09 -1.49 -6.90
C ALA A 41 -22.66 -0.35 -7.86
N ALA A 42 -21.72 -0.60 -8.77
CA ALA A 42 -21.21 0.42 -9.68
C ALA A 42 -22.28 0.89 -10.68
N ASP A 43 -22.26 2.18 -10.99
CA ASP A 43 -23.07 2.76 -12.04
C ASP A 43 -22.63 2.18 -13.40
N PRO A 44 -23.50 1.44 -14.12
CA PRO A 44 -23.12 0.78 -15.38
C PRO A 44 -22.83 1.78 -16.51
N SER A 45 -23.21 3.05 -16.35
CA SER A 45 -22.95 4.11 -17.33
C SER A 45 -21.60 4.81 -17.15
N ARG A 46 -20.89 4.51 -16.05
CA ARG A 46 -19.60 5.13 -15.71
C ARG A 46 -18.50 4.07 -15.59
N PRO A 47 -17.24 4.40 -15.94
CA PRO A 47 -16.16 3.44 -15.81
C PRO A 47 -15.84 3.17 -14.34
N VAL A 48 -15.26 2.00 -14.08
CA VAL A 48 -14.66 1.65 -12.79
C VAL A 48 -13.14 1.68 -12.92
N LEU A 49 -12.46 2.27 -11.93
CA LEU A 49 -11.01 2.24 -11.82
C LEU A 49 -10.59 1.24 -10.75
N ILE A 50 -9.69 0.32 -11.08
CA ILE A 50 -9.15 -0.68 -10.14
C ILE A 50 -7.68 -0.37 -9.90
N LEU A 51 -7.28 -0.16 -8.64
CA LEU A 51 -5.94 0.22 -8.24
C LEU A 51 -5.26 -0.91 -7.46
N GLY A 52 -4.13 -1.44 -7.95
CA GLY A 52 -3.36 -2.54 -7.38
C GLY A 52 -3.60 -3.88 -8.09
N ALA A 53 -2.57 -4.44 -8.74
CA ALA A 53 -2.65 -5.63 -9.57
C ALA A 53 -2.61 -6.94 -8.77
N GLY A 54 -2.37 -6.91 -7.45
CA GLY A 54 -2.37 -8.12 -6.63
C GLY A 54 -3.79 -8.70 -6.51
N PRO A 55 -4.52 -8.42 -5.42
CA PRO A 55 -5.91 -8.85 -5.32
C PRO A 55 -6.85 -8.22 -6.37
N GLY A 56 -6.47 -7.06 -6.94
CA GLY A 56 -7.28 -6.38 -7.97
C GLY A 56 -7.38 -7.13 -9.30
N LEU A 57 -6.47 -8.08 -9.59
CA LEU A 57 -6.63 -8.99 -10.73
C LEU A 57 -7.61 -10.14 -10.45
N GLU A 58 -7.93 -10.40 -9.19
CA GLU A 58 -8.79 -11.51 -8.76
C GLU A 58 -10.26 -11.07 -8.60
N VAL A 59 -10.57 -9.79 -8.83
CA VAL A 59 -11.96 -9.28 -8.81
C VAL A 59 -12.79 -9.90 -9.93
N PRO A 60 -14.13 -10.00 -9.77
CA PRO A 60 -14.99 -10.58 -10.79
C PRO A 60 -15.16 -9.62 -11.99
N TRP A 61 -14.15 -9.53 -12.86
CA TRP A 61 -14.11 -8.64 -14.04
C TRP A 61 -15.32 -8.78 -14.99
N ALA A 62 -16.00 -9.93 -14.98
CA ALA A 62 -17.25 -10.11 -15.73
C ALA A 62 -18.39 -9.19 -15.27
N LEU A 63 -18.30 -8.64 -14.06
CA LEU A 63 -19.25 -7.65 -13.52
C LEU A 63 -18.83 -6.21 -13.79
N ALA A 64 -17.63 -5.99 -14.35
CA ALA A 64 -17.10 -4.65 -14.53
C ALA A 64 -17.80 -3.91 -15.68
N PRO A 65 -18.25 -2.67 -15.49
CA PRO A 65 -18.82 -1.85 -16.55
C PRO A 65 -17.85 -1.65 -17.74
N PRO A 66 -18.35 -1.35 -18.95
CA PRO A 66 -17.50 -0.98 -20.08
C PRO A 66 -16.56 0.18 -19.73
N GLY A 67 -15.33 0.14 -20.27
CA GLY A 67 -14.32 1.17 -19.99
C GLY A 67 -13.60 1.02 -18.63
N THR A 68 -13.92 -0.01 -17.85
CA THR A 68 -13.18 -0.34 -16.62
C THR A 68 -11.71 -0.58 -16.93
N THR A 69 -10.82 0.06 -16.17
CA THR A 69 -9.36 -0.02 -16.32
C THR A 69 -8.69 -0.34 -14.98
N GLY A 70 -7.61 -1.10 -15.02
CA GLY A 70 -6.73 -1.36 -13.88
C GLY A 70 -5.45 -0.48 -13.89
N TRP A 71 -4.89 -0.19 -12.71
CA TRP A 71 -3.66 0.57 -12.55
C TRP A 71 -2.85 0.12 -11.32
N ASP A 72 -1.54 -0.03 -11.41
CA ASP A 72 -0.62 -0.37 -10.31
C ASP A 72 0.62 0.52 -10.39
N ALA A 73 1.19 0.74 -9.21
CA ALA A 73 2.45 1.42 -8.99
C ALA A 73 3.67 0.53 -9.27
N ASP A 74 3.55 -0.81 -9.24
CA ASP A 74 4.70 -1.72 -9.37
C ASP A 74 5.02 -2.13 -10.83
N PRO A 75 6.13 -1.65 -11.41
CA PRO A 75 6.59 -2.12 -12.70
C PRO A 75 7.33 -3.48 -12.62
N TRP A 76 7.73 -4.01 -11.46
CA TRP A 76 8.56 -5.22 -11.36
C TRP A 76 7.77 -6.53 -11.17
N SER A 77 6.51 -6.45 -10.73
CA SER A 77 5.54 -7.55 -10.77
C SER A 77 5.13 -8.00 -12.20
N ARG A 78 5.60 -7.28 -13.24
CA ARG A 78 5.24 -7.49 -14.66
C ARG A 78 5.31 -8.93 -15.13
N VAL A 79 6.36 -9.69 -14.80
CA VAL A 79 6.62 -10.99 -15.43
C VAL A 79 5.70 -12.09 -14.89
N TRP A 80 5.67 -12.32 -13.58
CA TRP A 80 4.85 -13.40 -13.02
C TRP A 80 3.35 -13.13 -13.17
N THR A 81 2.95 -11.86 -13.07
CA THR A 81 1.56 -11.43 -13.23
C THR A 81 1.11 -11.51 -14.69
N ALA A 82 1.94 -11.11 -15.66
CA ALA A 82 1.64 -11.29 -17.09
C ALA A 82 1.60 -12.78 -17.49
N LEU A 83 2.47 -13.63 -16.94
CA LEU A 83 2.50 -15.06 -17.23
C LEU A 83 1.26 -15.82 -16.71
N ARG A 84 0.62 -15.34 -15.64
CA ARG A 84 -0.55 -15.99 -15.03
C ARG A 84 -1.86 -15.70 -15.77
N HIS A 85 -1.96 -14.57 -16.48
CA HIS A 85 -3.21 -14.14 -17.12
C HIS A 85 -3.03 -13.97 -18.64
N ARG A 86 -3.55 -14.93 -19.43
CA ARG A 86 -3.41 -14.97 -20.90
C ARG A 86 -4.23 -13.92 -21.67
N ARG A 87 -5.21 -13.29 -21.03
CA ARG A 87 -5.98 -12.14 -21.55
C ARG A 87 -6.09 -11.10 -20.45
N TRP A 88 -5.56 -9.93 -20.71
CA TRP A 88 -5.55 -8.82 -19.76
C TRP A 88 -6.77 -7.94 -19.94
N ALA A 89 -7.37 -7.52 -18.84
CA ALA A 89 -8.16 -6.29 -18.81
C ALA A 89 -7.23 -5.10 -19.11
N PRO A 90 -7.72 -3.97 -19.65
CA PRO A 90 -6.88 -2.80 -19.92
C PRO A 90 -6.22 -2.35 -18.61
N TRP A 91 -4.89 -2.28 -18.62
CA TRP A 91 -4.08 -2.11 -17.43
C TRP A 91 -2.97 -1.09 -17.70
N VAL A 92 -2.82 -0.13 -16.79
CA VAL A 92 -1.79 0.90 -16.82
C VAL A 92 -0.78 0.62 -15.70
N PHE A 93 0.51 0.80 -15.98
CA PHE A 93 1.53 0.82 -14.93
C PHE A 93 2.18 2.19 -14.91
N ALA A 94 1.96 2.92 -13.84
CA ALA A 94 2.58 4.22 -13.65
C ALA A 94 2.66 4.53 -12.15
N ASP A 95 3.47 5.52 -11.82
CA ASP A 95 3.62 5.99 -10.46
C ASP A 95 2.31 6.59 -9.91
N LEU A 96 1.62 5.82 -9.06
CA LEU A 96 0.39 6.25 -8.37
C LEU A 96 0.65 7.30 -7.27
N THR A 97 1.90 7.45 -6.82
CA THR A 97 2.30 8.47 -5.86
C THR A 97 2.66 9.80 -6.53
N GLY A 98 3.08 9.72 -7.80
CA GLY A 98 3.71 10.78 -8.58
C GLY A 98 5.04 11.31 -8.03
N GLY A 99 5.60 10.68 -6.99
CA GLY A 99 6.86 11.07 -6.36
C GLY A 99 8.00 10.04 -6.51
N LEU A 100 7.76 8.85 -7.05
CA LEU A 100 8.77 7.78 -7.15
C LEU A 100 9.92 8.15 -8.08
N ALA A 101 9.63 8.83 -9.21
CA ALA A 101 10.68 9.26 -10.15
C ALA A 101 11.60 10.33 -9.55
N GLU A 102 11.03 11.26 -8.76
CA GLU A 102 11.79 12.28 -8.05
C GLU A 102 12.61 11.65 -6.91
N LEU A 103 12.03 10.71 -6.18
CA LEU A 103 12.73 9.92 -5.16
C LEU A 103 13.94 9.18 -5.75
N GLU A 104 13.75 8.44 -6.85
CA GLU A 104 14.82 7.71 -7.52
C GLU A 104 15.97 8.64 -7.96
N THR A 105 15.62 9.77 -8.57
CA THR A 105 16.58 10.78 -9.02
C THR A 105 17.34 11.38 -7.82
N THR A 106 16.63 11.68 -6.74
CA THR A 106 17.21 12.25 -5.52
C THR A 106 18.11 11.26 -4.81
N ALA A 107 17.73 10.00 -4.72
CA ALA A 107 18.54 8.93 -4.15
C ALA A 107 19.85 8.76 -4.94
N ARG A 108 19.78 8.70 -6.28
CA ARG A 108 20.98 8.63 -7.14
C ARG A 108 21.91 9.83 -6.95
N ARG A 109 21.35 11.04 -6.81
CA ARG A 109 22.13 12.27 -6.56
C ARG A 109 22.72 12.31 -5.15
N ALA A 110 22.03 11.76 -4.15
CA ALA A 110 22.55 11.65 -2.79
C ALA A 110 23.74 10.69 -2.72
N ALA A 111 23.67 9.57 -3.46
CA ALA A 111 24.74 8.57 -3.51
C ALA A 111 26.01 9.01 -4.27
N ARG A 112 25.97 10.11 -5.05
CA ARG A 112 27.09 10.55 -5.91
C ARG A 112 27.49 12.00 -5.73
N GLU A 113 28.78 12.28 -5.63
CA GLU A 113 29.34 13.62 -5.63
C GLU A 113 28.94 14.42 -6.87
N SER A 114 28.50 15.67 -6.64
CA SER A 114 27.93 16.52 -7.68
C SER A 114 28.92 16.91 -8.78
N TRP A 115 30.20 17.08 -8.42
CA TRP A 115 31.24 17.56 -9.33
C TRP A 115 32.06 16.43 -9.97
N THR A 116 32.37 15.39 -9.19
CA THR A 116 33.26 14.31 -9.63
C THR A 116 32.49 13.08 -10.13
N GLY A 117 31.18 12.98 -9.84
CA GLY A 117 30.38 11.80 -10.09
C GLY A 117 30.78 10.57 -9.26
N ARG A 118 31.79 10.68 -8.39
CA ARG A 118 32.27 9.59 -7.53
C ARG A 118 31.20 9.22 -6.52
N ARG A 119 31.20 7.96 -6.09
CA ARG A 119 30.31 7.50 -5.02
C ARG A 119 30.72 8.17 -3.71
N ARG A 120 29.74 8.68 -2.98
CA ARG A 120 29.93 9.15 -1.61
C ARG A 120 30.07 7.95 -0.67
N ASP A 121 30.63 8.22 0.50
CA ASP A 121 30.52 7.33 1.65
C ASP A 121 29.02 6.98 1.90
N PRO A 122 28.66 5.70 2.13
CA PRO A 122 27.28 5.28 2.29
C PRO A 122 26.54 5.98 3.45
N GLU A 123 27.20 6.19 4.58
CA GLU A 123 26.58 6.84 5.75
C GLU A 123 26.30 8.32 5.46
N VAL A 124 27.27 9.01 4.85
CA VAL A 124 27.11 10.41 4.42
C VAL A 124 26.01 10.54 3.37
N ALA A 125 25.93 9.60 2.42
CA ALA A 125 24.89 9.57 1.40
C ALA A 125 23.50 9.31 1.99
N ALA A 126 23.38 8.40 2.96
CA ALA A 126 22.13 8.10 3.65
C ALA A 126 21.62 9.31 4.44
N LEU A 127 22.48 9.96 5.22
CA LEU A 127 22.15 11.19 5.96
C LEU A 127 21.74 12.33 5.02
N ARG A 128 22.44 12.48 3.89
CA ARG A 128 22.08 13.48 2.87
C ARG A 128 20.70 13.20 2.29
N LEU A 129 20.40 11.94 1.93
CA LEU A 129 19.08 11.58 1.41
C LEU A 129 17.99 11.81 2.46
N ALA A 130 18.23 11.43 3.71
CA ALA A 130 17.33 11.69 4.83
C ALA A 130 16.98 13.19 4.95
N GLY A 131 17.97 14.08 4.81
CA GLY A 131 17.75 15.53 4.84
C GLY A 131 17.02 16.10 3.62
N LEU A 132 17.01 15.39 2.48
CA LEU A 132 16.34 15.84 1.25
C LEU A 132 14.89 15.35 1.15
N LEU A 133 14.58 14.18 1.71
CA LEU A 133 13.25 13.56 1.66
C LEU A 133 12.09 14.47 2.11
N PRO A 134 12.22 15.35 3.13
CA PRO A 134 11.16 16.28 3.50
C PRO A 134 10.78 17.29 2.40
N SER A 135 11.72 17.61 1.51
CA SER A 135 11.47 18.55 0.40
C SER A 135 10.75 17.91 -0.79
N LEU A 136 10.80 16.59 -0.91
CA LEU A 136 10.09 15.86 -1.97
C LEU A 136 8.60 15.79 -1.63
N GLN A 137 7.76 16.23 -2.56
CA GLN A 137 6.31 16.28 -2.40
C GLN A 137 5.65 15.29 -3.36
N PRO A 138 5.18 14.13 -2.86
CA PRO A 138 4.36 13.24 -3.66
C PRO A 138 3.10 13.95 -4.15
N ASP A 139 2.88 13.98 -5.47
CA ASP A 139 1.66 14.49 -6.09
C ASP A 139 1.18 13.53 -7.18
N PRO A 140 0.07 12.79 -6.96
CA PRO A 140 -0.51 11.84 -7.90
C PRO A 140 -1.11 12.47 -9.18
N VAL A 141 -0.39 13.39 -9.84
CA VAL A 141 -0.82 14.09 -11.06
C VAL A 141 -1.36 13.14 -12.13
N PRO A 142 -0.69 12.02 -12.46
CA PRO A 142 -1.23 11.09 -13.47
C PRO A 142 -2.58 10.52 -13.05
N LEU A 143 -2.71 10.09 -11.79
CA LEU A 143 -3.96 9.53 -11.27
C LEU A 143 -5.09 10.56 -11.30
N ARG A 144 -4.80 11.78 -10.84
CA ARG A 144 -5.75 12.90 -10.85
C ARG A 144 -6.21 13.22 -12.27
N ALA A 145 -5.28 13.36 -13.21
CA ALA A 145 -5.59 13.64 -14.61
C ALA A 145 -6.47 12.54 -15.24
N TRP A 146 -6.21 11.27 -14.92
CA TRP A 146 -7.05 10.18 -15.40
C TRP A 146 -8.47 10.25 -14.82
N ILE A 147 -8.59 10.49 -13.51
CA ILE A 147 -9.88 10.64 -12.82
C ILE A 147 -10.68 11.80 -13.40
N ASP A 148 -10.04 12.95 -13.65
CA ASP A 148 -10.69 14.13 -14.21
C ASP A 148 -11.21 13.88 -15.64
N ALA A 149 -10.43 13.16 -16.44
CA ALA A 149 -10.78 12.83 -17.83
C ALA A 149 -11.89 11.79 -17.94
N HIS A 150 -11.86 10.74 -17.11
CA HIS A 150 -12.77 9.59 -17.25
C HIS A 150 -13.94 9.60 -16.26
N ARG A 151 -13.85 10.38 -15.18
CA ARG A 151 -14.86 10.55 -14.13
C ARG A 151 -15.46 9.21 -13.68
N PRO A 152 -14.64 8.30 -13.10
CA PRO A 152 -15.13 6.99 -12.69
C PRO A 152 -16.28 7.09 -11.69
N GLY A 153 -17.26 6.19 -11.82
CA GLY A 153 -18.37 6.07 -10.87
C GLY A 153 -17.94 5.42 -9.57
N THR A 154 -17.02 4.47 -9.67
CA THR A 154 -16.48 3.69 -8.55
C THR A 154 -14.97 3.53 -8.71
N ILE A 155 -14.24 3.60 -7.60
CA ILE A 155 -12.81 3.25 -7.54
C ILE A 155 -12.61 2.13 -6.53
N LEU A 156 -11.97 1.05 -6.96
CA LEU A 156 -11.58 -0.09 -6.13
C LEU A 156 -10.08 0.00 -5.84
N VAL A 157 -9.66 -0.07 -4.58
CA VAL A 157 -8.26 -0.06 -4.16
C VAL A 157 -7.96 -1.42 -3.53
N ALA A 158 -7.07 -2.19 -4.16
CA ALA A 158 -6.76 -3.57 -3.82
C ALA A 158 -5.32 -3.71 -3.33
N ASN A 159 -5.10 -3.37 -2.07
CA ASN A 159 -3.84 -3.48 -1.32
C ASN A 159 -2.62 -2.79 -1.96
N VAL A 160 -2.84 -1.69 -2.70
CA VAL A 160 -1.75 -0.94 -3.37
C VAL A 160 -1.00 -0.01 -2.41
N MET A 161 -1.64 0.48 -1.35
CA MET A 161 -1.04 1.45 -0.42
C MET A 161 0.17 0.87 0.32
N GLY A 162 0.11 -0.40 0.72
CA GLY A 162 1.24 -1.10 1.35
C GLY A 162 2.45 -1.26 0.42
N GLN A 163 2.25 -1.17 -0.90
CA GLN A 163 3.35 -1.28 -1.86
C GLN A 163 4.17 0.01 -1.97
N PHE A 164 3.62 1.18 -1.62
CA PHE A 164 4.32 2.46 -1.80
C PHE A 164 5.64 2.51 -1.04
N GLY A 165 5.65 2.07 0.22
CA GLY A 165 6.87 1.99 1.02
C GLY A 165 7.89 1.01 0.45
N VAL A 166 7.45 -0.20 0.09
CA VAL A 166 8.31 -1.26 -0.47
C VAL A 166 8.95 -0.83 -1.79
N VAL A 167 8.18 -0.19 -2.68
CA VAL A 167 8.71 0.32 -3.95
C VAL A 167 9.68 1.47 -3.70
N ALA A 168 9.35 2.39 -2.80
CA ALA A 168 10.22 3.50 -2.43
C ALA A 168 11.56 3.02 -1.86
N GLU A 169 11.54 2.04 -0.95
CA GLU A 169 12.75 1.41 -0.41
C GLU A 169 13.60 0.78 -1.51
N ARG A 170 13.01 0.01 -2.43
CA ARG A 170 13.76 -0.60 -3.53
C ARG A 170 14.43 0.42 -4.43
N LEU A 171 13.77 1.56 -4.69
CA LEU A 171 14.36 2.66 -5.46
C LEU A 171 15.54 3.27 -4.71
N VAL A 172 15.42 3.43 -3.39
CA VAL A 172 16.52 3.87 -2.53
C VAL A 172 17.65 2.85 -2.56
N GLU A 173 17.42 1.57 -2.28
CA GLU A 173 18.44 0.51 -2.29
C GLU A 173 19.19 0.43 -3.63
N ALA A 174 18.48 0.54 -4.75
CA ALA A 174 19.08 0.50 -6.09
C ALA A 174 20.07 1.65 -6.37
N ALA A 175 20.00 2.75 -5.61
CA ALA A 175 20.94 3.85 -5.73
C ALA A 175 22.28 3.62 -4.98
N PHE A 176 22.33 2.63 -4.08
CA PHE A 176 23.48 2.38 -3.20
C PHE A 176 24.16 1.04 -3.53
N PRO A 177 25.48 0.88 -3.24
CA PRO A 177 26.18 -0.39 -3.41
C PRO A 177 25.65 -1.52 -2.51
N GLN A 178 25.17 -1.14 -1.33
CA GLN A 178 24.65 -2.03 -0.30
C GLN A 178 23.43 -1.33 0.33
N PRO A 179 22.51 -2.08 0.98
CA PRO A 179 21.33 -1.49 1.60
C PRO A 179 21.73 -0.36 2.57
N PRO A 180 21.20 0.87 2.41
CA PRO A 180 21.66 2.05 3.15
C PRO A 180 20.99 2.21 4.52
N TRP A 181 20.47 1.12 5.06
CA TRP A 181 19.70 1.09 6.31
C TRP A 181 20.62 0.80 7.50
N GLU A 182 20.30 1.35 8.66
CA GLU A 182 20.97 0.98 9.91
C GLU A 182 20.63 -0.47 10.28
N ALA A 183 21.66 -1.25 10.57
CA ALA A 183 21.52 -2.68 10.85
C ALA A 183 21.27 -2.95 12.33
N ASP A 184 21.75 -2.08 13.21
CA ASP A 184 21.53 -2.17 14.65
C ASP A 184 20.15 -1.60 15.03
N PRO A 185 19.22 -2.43 15.54
CA PRO A 185 17.88 -1.97 15.89
C PRO A 185 17.83 -0.94 17.03
N GLU A 186 18.89 -0.84 17.84
CA GLU A 186 18.98 0.13 18.94
C GLU A 186 19.49 1.50 18.47
N ARG A 187 20.03 1.58 17.24
CA ARG A 187 20.52 2.83 16.66
C ARG A 187 19.42 3.50 15.83
N PRO A 188 19.27 4.84 15.93
CA PRO A 188 18.35 5.56 15.06
C PRO A 188 18.73 5.38 13.59
N ASP A 189 17.72 5.22 12.74
CA ASP A 189 17.86 5.23 11.29
C ASP A 189 17.15 6.46 10.70
N PRO A 190 17.85 7.61 10.57
CA PRO A 190 17.25 8.83 10.05
C PRO A 190 16.70 8.68 8.63
N LEU A 191 17.31 7.81 7.81
CA LEU A 191 16.87 7.58 6.44
C LEU A 191 15.56 6.80 6.42
N ALA A 192 15.46 5.71 7.20
CA ALA A 192 14.22 4.95 7.33
C ALA A 192 13.08 5.82 7.89
N THR A 193 13.33 6.62 8.94
CA THR A 193 12.33 7.55 9.49
C THR A 193 11.87 8.58 8.45
N ALA A 194 12.81 9.17 7.70
CA ALA A 194 12.47 10.15 6.68
C ALA A 194 11.69 9.53 5.50
N LEU A 195 11.99 8.28 5.13
CA LEU A 195 11.30 7.55 4.06
C LEU A 195 9.90 7.12 4.49
N GLU A 196 9.72 6.69 5.75
CA GLU A 196 8.42 6.40 6.34
C GLU A 196 7.54 7.67 6.32
N ALA A 197 8.09 8.81 6.74
CA ALA A 197 7.39 10.09 6.69
C ALA A 197 7.02 10.52 5.26
N TRP A 198 7.92 10.29 4.28
CA TRP A 198 7.64 10.54 2.86
C TRP A 198 6.51 9.62 2.34
N THR A 199 6.57 8.33 2.69
CA THR A 199 5.55 7.34 2.31
C THR A 199 4.19 7.73 2.89
N GLY A 200 4.14 8.20 4.14
CA GLY A 200 2.91 8.70 4.73
C GLY A 200 2.33 9.92 4.01
N ARG A 201 3.17 10.84 3.52
CA ARG A 201 2.70 11.94 2.65
C ARG A 201 2.19 11.43 1.30
N ALA A 202 2.84 10.43 0.71
CA ALA A 202 2.39 9.80 -0.54
C ALA A 202 1.00 9.16 -0.40
N ILE A 203 0.79 8.39 0.68
CA ILE A 203 -0.52 7.78 0.98
C ILE A 203 -1.59 8.86 1.20
N ARG A 204 -1.28 9.93 1.95
CA ARG A 204 -2.22 11.06 2.14
C ARG A 204 -2.58 11.74 0.82
N ALA A 205 -1.61 12.02 -0.04
CA ALA A 205 -1.85 12.65 -1.35
C ALA A 205 -2.68 11.74 -2.27
N PHE A 206 -2.40 10.44 -2.26
CA PHE A 206 -3.17 9.41 -2.96
C PHE A 206 -4.63 9.39 -2.47
N LEU A 207 -4.86 9.23 -1.16
CA LEU A 207 -6.20 9.22 -0.57
C LEU A 207 -6.94 10.53 -0.82
N GLY A 208 -6.26 11.68 -0.74
CA GLY A 208 -6.86 12.98 -1.08
C GLY A 208 -7.32 13.07 -2.54
N THR A 209 -6.56 12.46 -3.46
CA THR A 209 -6.95 12.36 -4.88
C THR A 209 -8.18 11.46 -5.05
N LEU A 210 -8.24 10.33 -4.34
CA LEU A 210 -9.44 9.47 -4.34
C LEU A 210 -10.66 10.18 -3.75
N ALA A 211 -10.49 10.88 -2.63
CA ALA A 211 -11.56 11.61 -1.96
C ALA A 211 -12.15 12.72 -2.85
N ALA A 212 -11.32 13.38 -3.66
CA ALA A 212 -11.74 14.42 -4.59
C ALA A 212 -12.38 13.89 -5.89
N SER A 213 -12.31 12.57 -6.15
CA SER A 213 -12.74 11.97 -7.42
C SER A 213 -14.26 12.04 -7.68
N GLY A 214 -15.07 12.18 -6.63
CA GLY A 214 -16.52 12.07 -6.71
C GLY A 214 -17.03 10.65 -7.00
N ALA A 215 -16.19 9.62 -6.89
CA ALA A 215 -16.54 8.21 -7.02
C ALA A 215 -16.91 7.60 -5.66
N ASP A 216 -17.70 6.53 -5.68
CA ASP A 216 -17.79 5.61 -4.53
C ASP A 216 -16.45 4.86 -4.41
N LEU A 217 -15.94 4.66 -3.19
CA LEU A 217 -14.62 4.06 -2.95
C LEU A 217 -14.75 2.74 -2.20
N TRP A 218 -14.02 1.73 -2.66
CA TRP A 218 -13.90 0.44 -1.97
C TRP A 218 -12.43 0.12 -1.78
N LEU A 219 -11.98 0.10 -0.55
CA LEU A 219 -10.56 -0.05 -0.22
C LEU A 219 -10.36 -1.34 0.56
N VAL A 220 -9.41 -2.15 0.13
CA VAL A 220 -8.82 -3.24 0.91
C VAL A 220 -7.35 -2.92 1.07
N HIS A 221 -6.83 -2.96 2.29
CA HIS A 221 -5.40 -2.80 2.54
C HIS A 221 -4.96 -3.52 3.80
N ASP A 222 -3.68 -3.82 3.88
CA ASP A 222 -3.06 -4.21 5.14
C ASP A 222 -3.10 -3.02 6.10
N ARG A 223 -3.67 -3.23 7.29
CA ARG A 223 -3.68 -2.28 8.40
C ARG A 223 -2.43 -2.45 9.25
N ALA A 224 -2.07 -3.69 9.54
CA ALA A 224 -0.91 -4.01 10.35
C ALA A 224 -0.35 -5.40 10.05
N VAL A 225 0.95 -5.58 10.29
CA VAL A 225 1.56 -6.91 10.39
C VAL A 225 1.69 -7.26 11.86
N VAL A 226 1.07 -8.37 12.26
CA VAL A 226 0.98 -8.82 13.65
C VAL A 226 1.82 -10.08 13.84
N PHE A 227 2.68 -10.06 14.86
CA PHE A 227 3.48 -11.18 15.31
C PHE A 227 2.96 -11.66 16.66
N SER A 228 2.54 -12.93 16.72
CA SER A 228 2.13 -13.57 17.97
C SER A 228 2.46 -15.06 17.96
N GLY A 229 2.89 -15.58 19.11
CA GLY A 229 3.23 -17.00 19.28
C GLY A 229 2.02 -17.92 19.49
N GLY A 230 0.84 -17.36 19.75
CA GLY A 230 -0.39 -18.08 20.05
C GLY A 230 -1.55 -17.70 19.14
N ASP A 231 -2.75 -18.06 19.57
CA ASP A 231 -3.99 -17.68 18.88
C ASP A 231 -4.20 -16.17 18.95
N LEU A 232 -4.70 -15.62 17.84
CA LEU A 232 -4.99 -14.22 17.68
C LEU A 232 -6.41 -14.11 17.17
N ASP A 233 -7.21 -13.31 17.86
CA ASP A 233 -8.61 -13.05 17.52
C ASP A 233 -8.86 -11.54 17.40
N LEU A 234 -9.88 -11.20 16.62
CA LEU A 234 -10.40 -9.85 16.51
C LEU A 234 -11.69 -9.74 17.34
N GLY A 235 -11.64 -8.87 18.35
CA GLY A 235 -12.84 -8.43 19.03
C GLY A 235 -13.81 -7.65 18.12
N PRO A 236 -14.90 -7.11 18.68
CA PRO A 236 -15.81 -6.24 17.94
C PRO A 236 -15.08 -5.02 17.38
N TRP A 237 -15.65 -4.41 16.34
CA TRP A 237 -15.02 -3.26 15.68
C TRP A 237 -14.77 -2.10 16.65
N ASP A 238 -13.50 -1.72 16.79
CA ASP A 238 -12.99 -0.49 17.40
C ASP A 238 -12.25 0.36 16.36
N GLY A 239 -12.39 1.69 16.43
CA GLY A 239 -11.63 2.61 15.57
C GLY A 239 -10.13 2.49 15.79
N ASP A 240 -9.71 2.34 17.05
CA ASP A 240 -8.34 2.00 17.42
C ASP A 240 -8.11 0.50 17.21
N TRP A 241 -7.55 0.16 16.05
CA TRP A 241 -7.36 -1.24 15.63
C TRP A 241 -6.52 -2.06 16.60
N CYS A 242 -5.58 -1.44 17.32
CA CYS A 242 -4.76 -2.12 18.32
C CYS A 242 -5.63 -2.74 19.43
N ARG A 243 -6.76 -2.10 19.78
CA ARG A 243 -7.67 -2.57 20.83
C ARG A 243 -8.52 -3.77 20.41
N GLN A 244 -8.68 -4.00 19.10
CA GLN A 244 -9.38 -5.19 18.61
C GLN A 244 -8.54 -6.46 18.75
N LEU A 245 -7.21 -6.34 18.73
CA LEU A 245 -6.31 -7.49 18.76
C LEU A 245 -6.30 -8.13 20.15
N ARG A 246 -6.67 -9.41 20.20
CA ARG A 246 -6.71 -10.21 21.43
C ARG A 246 -5.87 -11.47 21.26
N SER A 247 -4.94 -11.70 22.17
CA SER A 247 -4.14 -12.92 22.23
C SER A 247 -4.02 -13.37 23.68
N PRO A 248 -4.90 -14.28 24.14
CA PRO A 248 -4.88 -14.75 25.51
C PRO A 248 -3.52 -15.36 25.88
N GLY A 249 -2.88 -14.83 26.91
CA GLY A 249 -1.64 -15.38 27.46
C GLY A 249 -0.39 -15.20 26.59
N THR A 250 -0.45 -14.49 25.46
CA THR A 250 0.71 -14.25 24.59
C THR A 250 0.87 -12.76 24.26
N PRO A 251 2.07 -12.19 24.35
CA PRO A 251 2.33 -10.83 23.90
C PRO A 251 2.03 -10.67 22.40
N ILE A 252 1.42 -9.53 22.05
CA ILE A 252 1.19 -9.13 20.67
C ILE A 252 2.24 -8.09 20.31
N GLU A 253 2.99 -8.34 19.24
CA GLU A 253 3.80 -7.32 18.59
C GLU A 253 3.12 -6.97 17.26
N ALA A 254 2.87 -5.69 16.99
CA ALA A 254 2.26 -5.25 15.75
C ALA A 254 3.04 -4.09 15.14
N SER A 255 3.17 -4.11 13.81
CA SER A 255 3.70 -3.02 13.01
C SER A 255 2.57 -2.39 12.21
N ASP A 256 2.37 -1.09 12.37
CA ASP A 256 1.40 -0.33 11.58
C ASP A 256 1.92 -0.21 10.14
N ALA A 257 1.15 -0.73 9.16
CA ALA A 257 1.52 -0.68 7.76
C ALA A 257 1.34 0.72 7.15
N LEU A 258 0.57 1.59 7.80
CA LEU A 258 0.26 2.94 7.35
C LEU A 258 0.89 4.02 8.25
N ALA A 259 1.82 3.66 9.15
CA ALA A 259 2.58 4.60 9.97
C ALA A 259 1.71 5.64 10.71
N GLY A 260 0.64 5.20 11.38
CA GLY A 260 -0.27 6.03 12.16
C GLY A 260 -1.32 6.77 11.34
N LEU A 261 -1.41 6.54 10.03
CA LEU A 261 -2.47 7.12 9.20
C LEU A 261 -3.78 6.37 9.40
N GLU A 262 -4.84 7.09 9.75
CA GLU A 262 -6.20 6.56 9.77
C GLU A 262 -6.92 6.91 8.45
N VAL A 263 -7.38 5.88 7.72
CA VAL A 263 -8.04 6.05 6.42
C VAL A 263 -9.41 6.72 6.54
N PRO A 264 -10.32 6.32 7.47
CA PRO A 264 -11.65 6.89 7.51
C PRO A 264 -11.69 8.42 7.67
N PRO A 265 -10.95 9.05 8.61
CA PRO A 265 -10.94 10.50 8.75
C PRO A 265 -10.44 11.26 7.52
N LEU A 266 -9.56 10.66 6.71
CA LEU A 266 -9.04 11.27 5.49
C LEU A 266 -10.07 11.28 4.35
N LEU A 267 -11.04 10.36 4.37
CA LEU A 267 -12.03 10.21 3.30
C LEU A 267 -13.39 10.81 3.68
N THR A 268 -13.81 10.74 4.95
CA THR A 268 -15.15 11.20 5.37
C THR A 268 -15.33 12.72 5.31
N GLY A 269 -14.25 13.51 5.27
CA GLY A 269 -14.31 14.97 5.08
C GLY A 269 -14.79 15.43 3.69
N SER A 270 -14.88 14.52 2.71
CA SER A 270 -15.03 14.85 1.28
C SER A 270 -16.40 14.52 0.69
N ARG A 271 -17.49 14.63 1.49
CA ARG A 271 -18.86 14.20 1.12
C ARG A 271 -19.01 12.70 0.90
N LEU A 272 -18.09 11.90 1.45
CA LEU A 272 -18.17 10.45 1.47
C LEU A 272 -18.57 9.98 2.86
N CYS A 273 -19.48 9.02 2.94
CA CYS A 273 -19.90 8.38 4.17
C CYS A 273 -19.37 6.95 4.20
N LEU A 274 -18.79 6.55 5.34
CA LEU A 274 -18.40 5.16 5.55
C LEU A 274 -19.67 4.29 5.59
N ALA A 275 -19.83 3.43 4.59
CA ALA A 275 -21.01 2.60 4.37
C ALA A 275 -20.79 1.15 4.83
N HIS A 276 -19.56 0.64 4.70
CA HIS A 276 -19.20 -0.70 5.12
C HIS A 276 -17.79 -0.71 5.72
N ARG A 277 -17.57 -1.55 6.74
CA ARG A 277 -16.25 -1.78 7.32
C ARG A 277 -16.11 -3.22 7.82
N GLU A 278 -15.00 -3.85 7.47
CA GLU A 278 -14.63 -5.19 7.93
C GLU A 278 -13.12 -5.23 8.21
N ARG A 279 -12.71 -6.03 9.20
CA ARG A 279 -11.32 -6.41 9.43
C ARG A 279 -11.24 -7.92 9.56
N TRP A 280 -10.18 -8.52 9.04
CA TRP A 280 -9.87 -9.92 9.25
C TRP A 280 -8.38 -10.17 9.40
N LEU A 281 -8.04 -11.29 10.03
CA LEU A 281 -6.66 -11.75 10.14
C LEU A 281 -6.37 -12.71 9.01
N TRP A 282 -5.32 -12.42 8.24
CA TRP A 282 -4.81 -13.29 7.21
C TRP A 282 -3.50 -13.94 7.70
N PRO A 283 -3.49 -15.27 7.94
CA PRO A 283 -2.25 -15.99 8.27
C PRO A 283 -1.29 -16.00 7.07
N VAL A 284 -0.13 -15.37 7.23
CA VAL A 284 0.90 -15.29 6.18
C VAL A 284 2.02 -16.29 6.43
N GLY A 285 2.41 -16.49 7.68
CA GLY A 285 3.45 -17.46 8.05
C GLY A 285 3.38 -17.83 9.52
N ARG A 286 4.27 -18.72 9.96
CA ARG A 286 4.31 -19.16 11.35
C ARG A 286 4.51 -17.96 12.29
N GLY A 287 3.49 -17.67 13.09
CA GLY A 287 3.48 -16.56 14.03
C GLY A 287 3.39 -15.17 13.40
N GLN A 288 3.05 -15.06 12.12
CA GLN A 288 2.82 -13.79 11.41
C GLN A 288 1.44 -13.78 10.75
N ARG A 289 0.66 -12.75 11.04
CA ARG A 289 -0.68 -12.51 10.49
C ARG A 289 -0.76 -11.08 9.98
N HIS A 290 -1.39 -10.86 8.85
CA HIS A 290 -1.73 -9.51 8.39
C HIS A 290 -3.13 -9.19 8.90
N LEU A 291 -3.27 -8.06 9.58
CA LEU A 291 -4.57 -7.46 9.85
C LEU A 291 -4.97 -6.72 8.59
N VAL A 292 -5.97 -7.23 7.89
CA VAL A 292 -6.52 -6.60 6.67
C VAL A 292 -7.72 -5.78 7.06
N GLU A 293 -7.84 -4.60 6.48
CA GLU A 293 -8.97 -3.70 6.63
C GLU A 293 -9.64 -3.47 5.28
N ALA A 294 -10.96 -3.61 5.26
CA ALA A 294 -11.80 -3.36 4.10
C ALA A 294 -12.85 -2.29 4.43
N LEU A 295 -12.88 -1.22 3.65
CA LEU A 295 -13.70 -0.03 3.89
C LEU A 295 -14.41 0.37 2.61
N ALA A 296 -15.73 0.55 2.67
CA ALA A 296 -16.52 1.10 1.58
C ALA A 296 -17.03 2.48 1.96
N PHE A 297 -16.80 3.46 1.09
CA PHE A 297 -17.27 4.83 1.22
C PHE A 297 -18.19 5.15 0.05
N ARG A 298 -19.34 5.73 0.36
CA ARG A 298 -20.35 6.07 -0.64
C ARG A 298 -20.74 7.52 -0.53
N ARG A 299 -21.15 8.11 -1.64
CA ARG A 299 -21.79 9.42 -1.62
C ARG A 299 -23.17 9.32 -0.95
N PRO A 300 -23.59 10.31 -0.17
CA PRO A 300 -24.97 10.40 0.26
C PRO A 300 -25.89 10.50 -0.97
N ALA A 301 -27.03 9.83 -0.90
CA ALA A 301 -28.06 9.83 -1.93
C ALA A 301 -28.66 11.23 -2.14
#